data_AF-A0A386C882-F1
#
_entry.id   AF-A0A386C882-F1
#
_cell.length_a   1.000
_cell.length_b   1.000
_cell.length_c   1.000
_cell.angle_alpha   90.00
_cell.angle_beta   90.00
_cell.angle_gamma   90.00
#
_symmetry.space_group_name_H-M   'P 1'
#
loop_
_entity.id
_entity.type
_entity.pdbx_description
1 polymer ?
#
loop_
_entity_poly.entity_id
_entity_poly.type
_entity_poly.pdbx_seq_one_letter_code
_entity_poly.pdbx_strand_id
1 'polypeptide(L)'
;SPDEQASFLTRLYRGETAFRPEVVATVERMMRIDEKDGAVFSGKTGSGRTSGKPGLGWFVGHVASPRGERVFVIEIEGADARGPKARDLARAMLGARGWM
;
A
#
# COMPACT_ATOMS: atom_id res chain seq x y z
N SER A 1 -7.50 -1.44 11.70
CA SER A 1 -6.41 -0.51 12.06
C SER A 1 -5.28 -0.61 11.03
N PRO A 2 -4.27 0.29 11.06
CA PRO A 2 -3.07 0.13 10.25
C PRO A 2 -2.35 -1.20 10.45
N ASP A 3 -2.28 -1.68 11.69
CA ASP A 3 -1.62 -2.94 12.02
C ASP A 3 -2.33 -4.15 11.40
N GLU A 4 -3.67 -4.14 11.39
CA GLU A 4 -4.45 -5.20 10.72
C GLU A 4 -4.24 -5.20 9.21
N GLN A 5 -4.14 -4.02 8.58
CA GLN A 5 -3.81 -3.89 7.16
C GLN A 5 -2.41 -4.45 6.86
N ALA A 6 -1.42 -4.11 7.70
CA ALA A 6 -0.04 -4.58 7.55
C ALA A 6 0.04 -6.11 7.73
N SER A 7 -0.65 -6.64 8.75
CA SER A 7 -0.72 -8.07 9.03
C SER A 7 -1.35 -8.85 7.87
N PHE A 8 -2.51 -8.38 7.37
CA PHE A 8 -3.17 -9.01 6.23
C PHE A 8 -2.30 -9.00 4.97
N LEU A 9 -1.72 -7.85 4.61
CA LEU A 9 -0.86 -7.76 3.42
C LEU A 9 0.39 -8.62 3.56
N THR A 10 1.00 -8.69 4.74
CA THR A 10 2.16 -9.55 4.99
C THR A 10 1.82 -11.01 4.72
N ARG A 11 0.66 -11.48 5.21
CA ARG A 11 0.18 -12.84 4.94
C ARG A 11 -0.15 -13.05 3.46
N LEU A 12 -0.73 -12.05 2.79
CA LEU A 12 -1.05 -12.11 1.36
C LEU A 12 0.22 -12.37 0.52
N TYR A 13 1.25 -11.52 0.68
CA TYR A 13 2.49 -11.63 -0.08
C TYR A 13 3.36 -12.83 0.32
N ARG A 14 3.18 -13.38 1.52
CA ARG A 14 3.84 -14.63 1.93
C ARG A 14 3.12 -15.90 1.49
N GLY A 15 1.96 -15.78 0.84
CA GLY A 15 1.13 -16.93 0.48
C GLY A 15 0.50 -17.64 1.69
N GLU A 16 0.36 -16.95 2.83
CA GLU A 16 -0.17 -17.46 4.10
C GLU A 16 -1.68 -17.19 4.29
N THR A 17 -2.37 -16.87 3.19
CA THR A 17 -3.83 -16.70 3.18
C THR A 17 -4.51 -18.00 2.75
N ALA A 18 -5.81 -18.12 3.04
CA ALA A 18 -6.60 -19.26 2.59
C ALA A 18 -7.05 -19.15 1.12
N PHE A 19 -6.61 -18.11 0.40
CA PHE A 19 -6.94 -17.92 -1.00
C PHE A 19 -6.07 -18.79 -1.89
N ARG A 20 -6.63 -19.19 -3.04
CA ARG A 20 -5.86 -19.91 -4.05
C ARG A 20 -4.71 -19.04 -4.58
N PRO A 21 -3.50 -19.59 -4.83
CA PRO A 21 -2.36 -18.82 -5.32
C PRO A 21 -2.65 -18.02 -6.60
N GLU A 22 -3.47 -18.53 -7.50
CA GLU A 22 -3.81 -17.86 -8.76
C GLU A 22 -4.71 -16.63 -8.55
N VAL A 23 -5.54 -16.67 -7.51
CA VAL A 23 -6.36 -15.52 -7.09
C VAL A 23 -5.47 -14.45 -6.50
N VAL A 24 -4.55 -14.83 -5.59
CA VAL A 24 -3.58 -13.90 -5.00
C VAL A 24 -2.73 -13.24 -6.09
N ALA A 25 -2.16 -14.02 -7.00
CA ALA A 25 -1.35 -13.49 -8.10
C ALA A 25 -2.16 -12.55 -9.02
N THR A 26 -3.47 -12.80 -9.18
CA THR A 26 -4.35 -11.88 -9.93
C THR A 26 -4.53 -10.56 -9.20
N VAL A 27 -4.78 -10.59 -7.89
CA VAL A 27 -4.91 -9.39 -7.06
C VAL A 27 -3.60 -8.59 -7.05
N GLU A 28 -2.46 -9.25 -6.85
CA GLU A 28 -1.14 -8.59 -6.85
C GLU A 28 -0.87 -7.87 -8.18
N ARG A 29 -1.18 -8.51 -9.32
CA ARG A 29 -1.05 -7.86 -10.64
C ARG A 29 -1.96 -6.63 -10.77
N MET A 30 -3.19 -6.69 -10.25
CA MET A 30 -4.12 -5.55 -10.26
C MET A 30 -3.65 -4.40 -9.37
N MET A 31 -2.83 -4.67 -8.36
CA MET A 31 -2.32 -3.66 -7.42
C MET A 31 -1.06 -2.94 -7.92
N ARG A 32 -0.40 -3.40 -8.98
CA ARG A 32 0.80 -2.75 -9.53
C ARG A 32 0.46 -1.36 -10.05
N ILE A 33 1.22 -0.35 -9.61
CA ILE A 33 1.04 1.04 -9.99
C ILE A 33 2.15 1.50 -10.93
N ASP A 34 3.40 1.16 -10.60
CA ASP A 34 4.58 1.69 -11.28
C ASP A 34 5.77 0.75 -11.12
N GLU A 35 6.70 0.79 -12.07
CA GLU A 35 7.95 0.03 -12.04
C GLU A 35 9.10 0.90 -12.52
N LYS A 36 10.16 1.00 -11.71
CA LYS A 36 11.34 1.81 -12.02
C LYS A 36 12.57 1.23 -11.33
N ASP A 37 13.70 1.17 -12.04
CA ASP A 37 15.00 0.73 -11.51
C ASP A 37 14.94 -0.64 -10.79
N GLY A 38 14.11 -1.55 -11.30
CA GLY A 38 13.87 -2.87 -10.70
C GLY A 38 13.01 -2.86 -9.44
N ALA A 39 12.47 -1.71 -9.04
CA ALA A 39 11.50 -1.58 -7.97
C ALA A 39 10.07 -1.55 -8.53
N VAL A 40 9.21 -2.44 -8.03
CA VAL A 40 7.78 -2.51 -8.35
C VAL A 40 7.00 -1.90 -7.18
N PHE A 41 6.30 -0.80 -7.44
CA PHE A 41 5.46 -0.12 -6.46
C PHE A 41 4.00 -0.53 -6.66
N SER A 42 3.43 -1.18 -5.64
CA SER A 42 2.07 -1.73 -5.69
C SER A 42 1.26 -1.25 -4.49
N GLY A 43 -0.04 -1.04 -4.68
CA GLY A 43 -0.91 -0.68 -3.57
C GLY A 43 -2.31 -0.25 -3.98
N LYS A 44 -3.14 0.05 -2.96
CA LYS A 44 -4.49 0.54 -3.16
C LYS A 44 -4.77 1.75 -2.28
N THR A 45 -5.41 2.74 -2.89
CA THR A 45 -5.90 3.95 -2.23
C THR A 45 -7.27 3.73 -1.59
N GLY A 46 -7.50 4.37 -0.45
CA GLY A 46 -8.82 4.54 0.19
C GLY A 46 -9.04 6.00 0.57
N SER A 47 -10.27 6.49 0.45
CA SER A 47 -10.64 7.84 0.91
C SER A 47 -11.99 7.76 1.62
N GLY A 48 -12.05 8.25 2.84
CA GLY A 48 -13.27 8.32 3.65
C GLY A 48 -13.59 9.76 4.00
N ARG A 49 -14.86 10.13 3.92
CA ARG A 49 -15.34 11.43 4.38
C ARG A 49 -16.69 11.25 5.06
N THR A 50 -16.79 11.74 6.29
CA THR A 50 -18.03 11.72 7.07
C THR A 50 -18.32 13.13 7.54
N SER A 51 -19.58 13.57 7.46
CA SER A 51 -19.98 14.90 7.92
C SER A 51 -19.55 15.12 9.37
N GLY A 52 -18.93 16.27 9.65
CA GLY A 52 -18.43 16.63 10.98
C GLY A 52 -17.18 15.88 11.45
N LYS A 53 -16.55 15.04 10.61
CA LYS A 53 -15.29 14.36 10.91
C LYS A 53 -14.16 14.80 9.97
N PRO A 54 -12.90 14.73 10.41
CA PRO A 54 -11.75 14.87 9.50
C PRO A 54 -11.85 13.89 8.32
N GLY A 55 -11.31 14.28 7.17
CA GLY A 55 -11.12 13.34 6.07
C GLY A 55 -10.14 12.25 6.48
N LEU A 56 -10.28 11.08 5.85
CA LEU A 56 -9.43 9.93 6.07
C LEU A 56 -8.83 9.48 4.74
N GLY A 57 -7.50 9.37 4.69
CA GLY A 57 -6.76 8.94 3.51
C GLY A 57 -5.96 7.69 3.82
N TRP A 58 -6.11 6.67 2.97
CA TRP A 58 -5.37 5.41 3.06
C TRP A 58 -4.57 5.16 1.81
N PHE A 59 -3.37 4.64 2.00
CA PHE A 59 -2.65 3.93 0.96
C PHE A 59 -1.90 2.75 1.57
N VAL A 60 -2.28 1.55 1.15
CA VAL A 60 -1.71 0.30 1.65
C VAL A 60 -1.08 -0.45 0.49
N GLY A 61 0.06 -1.10 0.72
CA GLY A 61 0.75 -1.71 -0.40
C GLY A 61 2.04 -2.42 -0.05
N HIS A 62 2.80 -2.67 -1.11
CA HIS A 62 4.04 -3.42 -1.09
C HIS A 62 5.00 -2.85 -2.13
N VAL A 63 6.28 -2.91 -1.80
CA VAL A 63 7.37 -2.63 -2.73
C VAL A 63 8.25 -3.87 -2.83
N ALA A 64 8.46 -4.36 -4.05
CA ALA A 64 9.51 -5.32 -4.36
C ALA A 64 10.66 -4.57 -5.02
N SER A 65 11.88 -4.76 -4.55
CA SER A 65 13.08 -4.09 -5.08
C SER A 65 14.28 -5.05 -5.04
N PRO A 66 15.44 -4.69 -5.62
CA PRO A 66 16.66 -5.48 -5.46
C PRO A 66 17.11 -5.66 -4.01
N ARG A 67 16.62 -4.83 -3.08
CA ARG A 67 16.90 -4.92 -1.63
C ARG A 67 15.97 -5.90 -0.90
N GLY A 68 15.02 -6.49 -1.62
CA GLY A 68 13.97 -7.34 -1.09
C GLY A 68 12.61 -6.65 -1.10
N GLU A 69 11.71 -7.20 -0.30
CA GLU A 69 10.30 -6.85 -0.29
C GLU A 69 9.86 -6.20 1.03
N ARG A 70 8.91 -5.26 0.95
CA ARG A 70 8.38 -4.59 2.13
C ARG A 70 6.92 -4.21 1.95
N VAL A 71 6.10 -4.59 2.93
CA VAL A 71 4.73 -4.07 3.11
C VAL A 71 4.79 -2.71 3.79
N PHE A 72 3.89 -1.81 3.39
CA PHE A 72 3.69 -0.52 4.05
C PHE A 72 2.20 -0.20 4.15
N VAL A 73 1.87 0.66 5.12
CA VAL A 73 0.54 1.18 5.36
C VAL A 73 0.67 2.66 5.72
N ILE A 74 -0.01 3.52 4.97
CA ILE A 74 -0.11 4.95 5.27
C ILE A 74 -1.58 5.27 5.54
N GLU A 75 -1.84 5.77 6.74
CA GLU A 75 -3.11 6.39 7.14
C GLU A 75 -2.83 7.87 7.45
N ILE A 76 -3.68 8.75 6.93
CA ILE A 76 -3.63 10.18 7.24
C ILE A 76 -5.04 10.68 7.58
N GLU A 77 -5.11 11.60 8.53
CA GLU A 77 -6.34 12.29 8.91
C GLU A 77 -6.20 13.80 8.71
N GLY A 78 -7.28 14.46 8.30
CA GLY A 78 -7.32 15.91 8.15
C GLY A 78 -8.23 16.40 7.04
N ALA A 79 -8.30 17.72 6.85
CA ALA A 79 -9.21 18.34 5.87
C ALA A 79 -8.97 17.85 4.43
N ASP A 80 -7.69 17.66 4.06
CA ASP A 80 -7.22 17.22 2.74
C ASP A 80 -6.73 15.78 2.71
N ALA A 81 -7.03 14.99 3.74
CA ALA A 81 -6.64 13.59 3.80
C ALA A 81 -7.46 12.78 2.78
N ARG A 82 -6.74 12.19 1.81
CA ARG A 82 -7.29 11.35 0.75
C ARG A 82 -6.26 10.35 0.27
N GLY A 83 -6.72 9.26 -0.33
CA GLY A 83 -5.87 8.17 -0.80
C GLY A 83 -4.72 8.61 -1.72
N PRO A 84 -4.92 9.49 -2.72
CA PRO A 84 -3.82 10.01 -3.53
C PRO A 84 -2.71 10.69 -2.71
N LYS A 85 -3.09 11.49 -1.69
CA LYS A 85 -2.12 12.15 -0.80
C LYS A 85 -1.34 11.13 0.04
N ALA A 86 -2.03 10.10 0.55
CA ALA A 86 -1.37 9.00 1.25
C ALA A 86 -0.40 8.21 0.34
N ARG A 87 -0.76 8.00 -0.93
CA ARG A 87 0.12 7.36 -1.93
C ARG A 87 1.37 8.18 -2.21
N ASP A 88 1.21 9.48 -2.40
CA ASP A 88 2.34 10.36 -2.71
C ASP A 88 3.31 10.44 -1.50
N LEU A 89 2.79 10.43 -0.27
CA LEU A 89 3.59 10.29 0.94
C LEU A 89 4.34 8.95 1.02
N ALA A 90 3.67 7.83 0.70
CA ALA A 90 4.32 6.53 0.67
C ALA A 90 5.51 6.51 -0.30
N ARG A 91 5.30 7.01 -1.53
CA ARG A 91 6.34 7.11 -2.55
C ARG A 91 7.52 7.94 -2.07
N ALA A 92 7.27 9.12 -1.50
CA ALA A 92 8.32 9.97 -0.96
C ALA A 92 9.11 9.28 0.17
N MET A 93 8.41 8.62 1.11
CA MET A 93 9.05 7.92 2.23
C MET A 93 9.88 6.71 1.81
N LEU A 94 9.43 5.97 0.79
CA LEU A 94 10.13 4.82 0.22
C LEU A 94 11.35 5.25 -0.59
N GLY A 95 11.21 6.27 -1.44
CA GLY A 95 12.34 6.85 -2.19
C GLY A 95 13.42 7.42 -1.26
N ALA A 96 13.03 8.18 -0.23
CA ALA A 96 13.97 8.70 0.77
C ALA A 96 14.71 7.60 1.56
N ARG A 97 14.19 6.37 1.56
CA ARG A 97 14.79 5.20 2.21
C ARG A 97 15.45 4.23 1.22
N GLY A 98 15.48 4.57 -0.07
CA GLY A 98 16.08 3.80 -1.15
C GLY A 98 15.36 2.50 -1.46
N TRP A 99 14.03 2.48 -1.35
CA TRP A 99 13.18 1.36 -1.80
C TRP A 99 12.60 1.57 -3.20
N MET A 100 12.71 2.80 -3.72
CA MET A 100 12.23 3.26 -5.02
C MET A 100 13.23 4.24 -5.63
#